data_AF-A0A451CJS7-F1
#
_entry.id   AF-A0A451CJS7-F1
#
_cell.length_a   1.000
_cell.length_b   1.000
_cell.length_c   1.000
_cell.angle_alpha   90.00
_cell.angle_beta   90.00
_cell.angle_gamma   90.00
#
_symmetry.space_group_name_H-M   'P 1'
#
loop_
_entity.id
_entity.type
_entity.pdbx_description
1 polymer ?
#
loop_
_entity_poly.entity_id
_entity_poly.type
_entity_poly.pdbx_seq_one_letter_code
_entity_poly.pdbx_strand_id
1 'polypeptide(L)'
;MKNYPLFSVRETMLTEGEPDALFQQCLLDAKRFIGANSVSDVLDQALEREENRRLIRESVRSLVHVGFLSPYRDLTDLEGLSKKAGFPSCFSTATSAVVSRELGYIEGCDKIPTSIFTAKLGEISEDSSYVEVFTPDVEAARVRKWVENEEGTHIGFTLGQPSAFGDIRNAFLSEGFQIAPFMGGKRIESPGKEASIIYYDKPYIGGKLRLEIFSPCA
;
A
#
# COMPACT_ATOMS: atom_id res chain seq x y z
N MET A 1 -11.83 -21.25 8.28
CA MET A 1 -11.79 -20.32 7.12
C MET A 1 -10.36 -20.29 6.64
N LYS A 2 -10.10 -20.29 5.32
CA LYS A 2 -8.72 -20.19 4.82
C LYS A 2 -8.20 -18.81 5.18
N ASN A 3 -7.14 -18.73 5.99
CA ASN A 3 -6.40 -17.51 6.22
C ASN A 3 -5.83 -17.07 4.88
N TYR A 4 -6.30 -15.96 4.32
CA TYR A 4 -5.63 -15.36 3.18
C TYR A 4 -4.32 -14.76 3.68
N PRO A 5 -3.17 -15.03 3.04
CA PRO A 5 -1.95 -14.35 3.39
C PRO A 5 -2.14 -12.83 3.29
N LEU A 6 -1.36 -12.08 4.06
CA LEU A 6 -1.23 -10.64 3.91
C LEU A 6 -0.98 -10.26 2.45
N PHE A 7 -1.54 -9.13 2.02
CA PHE A 7 -1.56 -8.72 0.61
C PHE A 7 -0.16 -8.72 -0.03
N SER A 8 -0.06 -9.35 -1.20
CA SER A 8 1.12 -9.36 -2.05
C SER A 8 0.67 -9.52 -3.50
N VAL A 9 1.36 -8.86 -4.41
CA VAL A 9 1.22 -9.06 -5.87
C VAL A 9 2.40 -9.81 -6.47
N ARG A 10 3.39 -10.20 -5.66
CA ARG A 10 4.67 -10.71 -6.13
C ARG A 10 4.53 -11.92 -7.04
N GLU A 11 3.74 -12.91 -6.64
CA GLU A 11 3.54 -14.13 -7.44
C GLU A 11 2.90 -13.81 -8.79
N THR A 12 1.81 -13.02 -8.79
CA THR A 12 1.12 -12.60 -10.02
C THR A 12 2.04 -11.77 -10.92
N MET A 13 2.73 -10.77 -10.36
CA MET A 13 3.51 -9.80 -11.14
C MET A 13 4.79 -10.38 -11.75
N LEU A 14 5.35 -11.43 -11.13
CA LEU A 14 6.56 -12.10 -11.60
C LEU A 14 6.30 -13.32 -12.49
N THR A 15 5.02 -13.66 -12.71
CA THR A 15 4.65 -14.73 -13.64
C THR A 15 4.84 -14.27 -15.10
N GLU A 16 5.13 -15.22 -16.00
CA GLU A 16 5.14 -14.96 -17.44
C GLU A 16 3.72 -14.74 -17.97
N GLY A 17 3.51 -13.71 -18.77
CA GLY A 17 2.20 -13.42 -19.36
C GLY A 17 2.11 -12.04 -19.99
N GLU A 18 0.95 -11.78 -20.60
CA GLU A 18 0.66 -10.48 -21.20
C GLU A 18 0.53 -9.38 -20.12
N PRO A 19 1.22 -8.23 -20.24
CA PRO A 19 1.21 -7.15 -19.26
C PRO A 19 -0.20 -6.73 -18.81
N ASP A 20 -1.11 -6.54 -19.76
CA ASP A 20 -2.50 -6.14 -19.51
C ASP A 20 -3.24 -7.16 -18.63
N ALA A 21 -3.04 -8.47 -18.89
CA ALA A 21 -3.67 -9.54 -18.14
C ALA A 21 -3.12 -9.63 -16.71
N LEU A 22 -1.80 -9.52 -16.55
CA LEU A 22 -1.14 -9.53 -15.24
C LEU A 22 -1.53 -8.32 -14.40
N PHE A 23 -1.58 -7.13 -15.01
CA PHE A 23 -2.03 -5.91 -14.35
C PHE A 23 -3.49 -6.02 -13.90
N GLN A 24 -4.38 -6.48 -14.78
CA GLN A 24 -5.78 -6.68 -14.44
C GLN A 24 -5.95 -7.71 -13.31
N GLN A 25 -5.16 -8.80 -13.32
CA GLN A 25 -5.19 -9.81 -12.28
C GLN A 25 -4.75 -9.22 -10.92
N CYS A 26 -3.70 -8.41 -10.88
CA CYS A 26 -3.28 -7.73 -9.65
C CYS A 26 -4.38 -6.81 -9.09
N LEU A 27 -5.11 -6.09 -9.95
CA LEU A 27 -6.26 -5.27 -9.53
C LEU A 27 -7.40 -6.13 -8.96
N LEU A 28 -7.69 -7.28 -9.57
CA LEU A 28 -8.69 -8.23 -9.08
C LEU A 28 -8.29 -8.81 -7.72
N ASP A 29 -7.02 -9.14 -7.53
CA ASP A 29 -6.51 -9.68 -6.27
C ASP A 29 -6.53 -8.63 -5.16
N ALA A 30 -6.14 -7.39 -5.47
CA ALA A 30 -6.26 -6.25 -4.56
C ALA A 30 -7.73 -6.00 -4.15
N LYS A 31 -8.66 -6.01 -5.11
CA LYS A 31 -10.09 -5.88 -4.84
C LYS A 31 -10.62 -7.01 -3.96
N ARG A 32 -10.24 -8.26 -4.25
CA ARG A 32 -10.62 -9.43 -3.44
C ARG A 32 -10.08 -9.31 -2.03
N PHE A 33 -8.83 -8.88 -1.87
CA PHE A 33 -8.21 -8.67 -0.57
C PHE A 33 -8.99 -7.64 0.25
N ILE A 34 -9.25 -6.46 -0.32
CA ILE A 34 -10.02 -5.41 0.36
C ILE A 34 -11.44 -5.90 0.70
N GLY A 35 -12.12 -6.58 -0.21
CA GLY A 35 -13.49 -7.05 -0.01
C GLY A 35 -13.62 -8.23 0.97
N ALA A 36 -12.54 -8.96 1.24
CA ALA A 36 -12.55 -10.16 2.08
C ALA A 36 -11.95 -9.94 3.48
N ASN A 37 -11.26 -8.82 3.74
CA ASN A 37 -10.55 -8.57 4.99
C ASN A 37 -11.04 -7.29 5.66
N SER A 38 -11.29 -7.38 6.96
CA SER A 38 -11.45 -6.25 7.86
C SER A 38 -10.10 -5.80 8.43
N VAL A 39 -10.08 -4.65 9.11
CA VAL A 39 -8.91 -4.23 9.91
C VAL A 39 -8.51 -5.32 10.91
N SER A 40 -9.49 -5.95 11.56
CA SER A 40 -9.23 -7.05 12.51
C SER A 40 -8.51 -8.21 11.86
N ASP A 41 -8.96 -8.66 10.68
CA ASP A 41 -8.37 -9.81 9.99
C ASP A 41 -6.90 -9.56 9.63
N VAL A 42 -6.56 -8.32 9.23
CA VAL A 42 -5.17 -7.94 8.94
C VAL A 42 -4.33 -7.89 10.22
N LEU A 43 -4.85 -7.28 11.29
CA LEU A 43 -4.13 -7.16 12.57
C LEU A 43 -3.93 -8.50 13.26
N ASP A 44 -4.90 -9.41 13.18
CA ASP A 44 -4.82 -10.77 13.71
C ASP A 44 -3.70 -11.59 13.04
N GLN A 45 -3.38 -11.27 11.79
CA GLN A 45 -2.24 -11.86 11.07
C GLN A 45 -0.92 -11.12 11.30
N ALA A 46 -0.96 -9.79 11.41
CA ALA A 46 0.23 -8.95 11.46
C ALA A 46 0.87 -8.85 12.86
N LEU A 47 0.06 -8.96 13.91
CA LEU A 47 0.47 -8.69 15.29
C LEU A 47 0.24 -9.92 16.17
N GLU A 48 1.15 -10.17 17.10
CA GLU A 48 1.10 -11.32 18.01
C GLU A 48 0.38 -10.99 19.32
N ARG A 49 0.49 -9.75 19.81
CA ARG A 49 -0.08 -9.36 21.11
C ARG A 49 -1.49 -8.81 20.98
N GLU A 50 -2.39 -9.34 21.80
CA GLU A 50 -3.82 -8.97 21.78
C GLU A 50 -4.04 -7.51 22.17
N GLU A 51 -3.27 -7.00 23.13
CA GLU A 51 -3.35 -5.61 23.57
C GLU A 51 -3.04 -4.61 22.44
N ASN A 52 -2.07 -4.94 21.58
CA ASN A 52 -1.69 -4.13 20.43
C ASN A 52 -2.75 -4.18 19.33
N ARG A 53 -3.28 -5.39 19.03
CA ARG A 53 -4.39 -5.56 18.10
C ARG A 53 -5.60 -4.74 18.51
N ARG A 54 -6.00 -4.83 19.78
CA ARG A 54 -7.13 -4.05 20.32
C ARG A 54 -6.88 -2.55 20.19
N LEU A 55 -5.71 -2.08 20.63
CA LEU A 55 -5.36 -0.65 20.58
C LEU A 55 -5.44 -0.10 19.16
N ILE A 56 -4.84 -0.79 18.19
CA ILE A 56 -4.83 -0.33 16.80
C ILE A 56 -6.23 -0.41 16.20
N ARG A 57 -6.98 -1.49 16.46
CA ARG A 57 -8.37 -1.64 15.99
C ARG A 57 -9.29 -0.52 16.47
N GLU A 58 -9.14 -0.10 17.73
CA GLU A 58 -9.93 1.01 18.31
C GLU A 58 -9.50 2.38 17.77
N SER A 59 -8.26 2.50 17.32
CA SER A 59 -7.68 3.78 16.85
C SER A 59 -7.81 3.97 15.34
N VAL A 60 -7.98 2.90 14.57
CA VAL A 60 -8.14 2.92 13.12
C VAL A 60 -9.62 3.03 12.76
N ARG A 61 -9.95 3.99 11.90
CA ARG A 61 -11.29 4.20 11.36
C ARG A 61 -11.64 3.18 10.27
N SER A 62 -10.69 2.88 9.38
CA SER A 62 -10.94 2.01 8.22
C SER A 62 -9.66 1.40 7.64
N LEU A 63 -9.82 0.26 6.96
CA LEU A 63 -8.87 -0.23 5.95
C LEU A 63 -9.17 0.51 4.65
N VAL A 64 -8.20 1.28 4.20
CA VAL A 64 -8.42 2.30 3.18
C VAL A 64 -8.00 1.77 1.84
N HIS A 65 -6.80 1.20 1.75
CA HIS A 65 -6.30 0.76 0.45
C HIS A 65 -5.21 -0.28 0.57
N VAL A 66 -4.84 -0.80 -0.60
CA VAL A 66 -3.57 -1.49 -0.79
C VAL A 66 -2.82 -0.82 -1.94
N GLY A 67 -1.50 -0.75 -1.83
CA GLY A 67 -0.62 -0.19 -2.85
C GLY A 67 0.38 -1.23 -3.34
N PHE A 68 0.81 -1.15 -4.60
CA PHE A 68 1.88 -2.00 -5.15
C PHE A 68 2.57 -1.39 -6.37
N LEU A 69 3.80 -1.83 -6.67
CA LEU A 69 4.54 -1.44 -7.87
C LEU A 69 4.12 -2.25 -9.10
N SER A 70 4.07 -1.60 -10.26
CA SER A 70 3.91 -2.23 -11.56
C SER A 70 5.14 -1.99 -12.43
N PRO A 71 5.76 -3.03 -13.03
CA PRO A 71 6.82 -2.88 -14.02
C PRO A 71 6.29 -2.42 -15.38
N TYR A 72 4.97 -2.38 -15.57
CA TYR A 72 4.30 -2.06 -16.84
C TYR A 72 3.89 -0.59 -16.85
N ARG A 73 4.67 0.22 -17.56
CA ARG A 73 4.48 1.68 -17.66
C ARG A 73 3.64 2.07 -18.87
N ASP A 74 3.78 1.33 -19.96
CA ASP A 74 3.16 1.62 -21.26
C ASP A 74 1.83 0.87 -21.45
N LEU A 75 1.06 0.70 -20.37
CA LEU A 75 -0.26 0.08 -20.47
C LEU A 75 -1.19 1.03 -21.25
N THR A 76 -1.63 0.57 -22.42
CA THR A 76 -2.35 1.41 -23.39
C THR A 76 -3.74 1.84 -22.94
N ASP A 77 -4.33 1.14 -21.95
CA ASP A 77 -5.70 1.37 -21.48
C ASP A 77 -5.87 1.05 -19.98
N LEU A 78 -5.16 1.78 -19.11
CA LEU A 78 -5.29 1.62 -17.65
C LEU A 78 -6.74 1.77 -17.16
N GLU A 79 -7.48 2.71 -17.75
CA GLU A 79 -8.88 2.96 -17.40
C GLU A 79 -9.76 1.75 -17.75
N GLY A 80 -9.64 1.21 -18.97
CA GLY A 80 -10.41 0.05 -19.40
C GLY A 80 -10.02 -1.23 -18.64
N LEU A 81 -8.74 -1.42 -18.32
CA LEU A 81 -8.29 -2.53 -17.46
C LEU A 81 -8.90 -2.42 -16.05
N SER A 82 -8.93 -1.22 -15.48
CA SER A 82 -9.54 -0.95 -14.18
C SER A 82 -11.06 -1.17 -14.18
N LYS A 83 -11.76 -0.68 -15.21
CA LYS A 83 -13.21 -0.94 -15.40
C LYS A 83 -13.51 -2.42 -15.53
N LYS A 84 -12.70 -3.18 -16.28
CA LYS A 84 -12.84 -4.65 -16.41
C LYS A 84 -12.58 -5.37 -15.08
N ALA A 85 -11.70 -4.85 -14.23
CA ALA A 85 -11.53 -5.33 -12.85
C ALA A 85 -12.67 -4.89 -11.90
N GLY A 86 -13.59 -4.05 -12.39
CA GLY A 86 -14.80 -3.62 -11.69
C GLY A 86 -14.57 -2.43 -10.75
N PHE A 87 -13.75 -1.47 -11.15
CA PHE A 87 -13.58 -0.15 -10.53
C PHE A 87 -14.28 0.89 -11.42
N PRO A 88 -15.52 1.32 -11.08
CA PRO A 88 -16.43 1.91 -12.06
C PRO A 88 -16.19 3.37 -12.45
N SER A 89 -15.56 4.21 -11.63
CA SER A 89 -15.74 5.67 -11.83
C SER A 89 -14.69 6.63 -11.26
N CYS A 90 -13.52 6.18 -10.83
CA CYS A 90 -12.47 7.14 -10.47
C CYS A 90 -11.08 6.59 -10.66
N PHE A 91 -10.36 7.20 -11.60
CA PHE A 91 -8.93 7.10 -11.72
C PHE A 91 -8.31 8.48 -11.62
N SER A 92 -7.17 8.54 -10.93
CA SER A 92 -6.31 9.71 -10.91
C SER A 92 -4.89 9.25 -11.18
N THR A 93 -4.16 10.09 -11.91
CA THR A 93 -2.72 9.95 -12.08
C THR A 93 -2.03 11.13 -11.41
N ALA A 94 -1.14 10.85 -10.47
CA ALA A 94 -0.32 11.86 -9.81
C ALA A 94 1.13 11.39 -9.72
N THR A 95 2.03 12.21 -9.19
CA THR A 95 3.37 11.76 -8.78
C THR A 95 3.33 11.37 -7.31
N SER A 96 3.71 10.13 -7.00
CA SER A 96 3.82 9.67 -5.61
C SER A 96 5.10 10.21 -4.98
N ALA A 97 4.99 11.21 -4.10
CA ALA A 97 6.16 11.76 -3.38
C ALA A 97 6.80 10.71 -2.45
N VAL A 98 5.99 9.89 -1.79
CA VAL A 98 6.44 8.88 -0.82
C VAL A 98 7.20 7.76 -1.53
N VAL A 99 6.59 7.13 -2.55
CA VAL A 99 7.22 6.02 -3.27
C VAL A 99 8.40 6.51 -4.10
N SER A 100 8.33 7.71 -4.70
CA SER A 100 9.47 8.27 -5.44
C SER A 100 10.71 8.42 -4.54
N ARG A 101 10.51 8.86 -3.29
CA ARG A 101 11.58 9.01 -2.29
C ARG A 101 12.10 7.67 -1.81
N GLU A 102 11.22 6.70 -1.56
CA GLU A 102 11.61 5.34 -1.19
C GLU A 102 12.55 4.72 -2.23
N LEU A 103 12.12 4.74 -3.49
CA LEU A 103 12.90 4.13 -4.57
C LEU A 103 14.22 4.88 -4.79
N GLY A 104 14.22 6.20 -4.63
CA GLY A 104 15.45 6.99 -4.61
C GLY A 104 16.41 6.56 -3.51
N TYR A 105 15.90 6.41 -2.28
CA TYR A 105 16.69 5.95 -1.13
C TYR A 105 17.33 4.58 -1.37
N ILE A 106 16.59 3.63 -1.95
CA ILE A 106 17.09 2.30 -2.30
C ILE A 106 18.24 2.37 -3.31
N GLU A 107 18.14 3.24 -4.31
CA GLU A 107 19.13 3.39 -5.37
C GLU A 107 20.26 4.38 -5.05
N GLY A 108 20.24 5.01 -3.87
CA GLY A 108 21.23 6.01 -3.46
C GLY A 108 21.11 7.34 -4.21
N CYS A 109 19.91 7.72 -4.65
CA CYS A 109 19.61 9.03 -5.25
C CYS A 109 18.45 9.74 -4.53
N ASP A 110 18.21 11.01 -4.87
CA ASP A 110 17.20 11.81 -4.15
C ASP A 110 15.77 11.29 -4.35
N LYS A 111 15.42 10.93 -5.58
CA LYS A 111 14.10 10.41 -5.96
C LYS A 111 14.14 9.70 -7.30
N ILE A 112 13.26 8.72 -7.47
CA ILE A 112 12.92 8.14 -8.78
C ILE A 112 11.49 8.58 -9.09
N PRO A 113 11.27 9.40 -10.15
CA PRO A 113 9.93 9.85 -10.51
C PRO A 113 8.98 8.66 -10.60
N THR A 114 7.88 8.69 -9.85
CA THR A 114 6.95 7.56 -9.80
C THR A 114 5.54 8.08 -9.98
N SER A 115 4.89 7.62 -11.04
CA SER A 115 3.46 7.88 -11.25
C SER A 115 2.64 6.96 -10.35
N ILE A 116 1.51 7.45 -9.85
CA ILE A 116 0.52 6.66 -9.11
C ILE A 116 -0.78 6.65 -9.88
N PHE A 117 -1.32 5.46 -10.13
CA PHE A 117 -2.66 5.23 -10.62
C PHE A 117 -3.55 4.80 -9.45
N THR A 118 -4.63 5.51 -9.18
CA THR A 118 -5.58 5.13 -8.12
C THR A 118 -6.86 4.55 -8.73
N ALA A 119 -7.38 3.45 -8.19
CA ALA A 119 -8.67 2.89 -8.60
C ALA A 119 -9.59 2.74 -7.37
N LYS A 120 -10.72 3.47 -7.34
CA LYS A 120 -11.66 3.46 -6.21
C LYS A 120 -12.73 2.37 -6.31
N LEU A 121 -13.04 1.74 -5.18
CA LEU A 121 -14.16 0.83 -5.01
C LEU A 121 -15.41 1.61 -4.60
N GLY A 122 -16.46 1.56 -5.42
CA GLY A 122 -17.73 2.22 -5.13
C GLY A 122 -17.81 3.68 -5.62
N GLU A 123 -18.69 4.46 -5.00
CA GLU A 123 -18.86 5.89 -5.31
C GLU A 123 -17.65 6.72 -4.88
N ILE A 124 -17.51 7.93 -5.39
CA ILE A 124 -16.35 8.79 -5.10
C ILE A 124 -16.56 9.45 -3.73
N SER A 125 -16.19 8.76 -2.65
CA SER A 125 -16.07 9.38 -1.31
C SER A 125 -14.63 9.31 -0.79
N GLU A 126 -14.34 10.04 0.30
CA GLU A 126 -13.07 9.95 1.04
C GLU A 126 -12.95 8.62 1.79
N ASP A 127 -14.07 8.00 2.13
CA ASP A 127 -14.13 6.74 2.87
C ASP A 127 -14.14 5.51 1.96
N SER A 128 -14.13 5.72 0.64
CA SER A 128 -14.16 4.64 -0.33
C SER A 128 -12.81 3.96 -0.41
N SER A 129 -12.80 2.64 -0.20
CA SER A 129 -11.56 1.89 -0.32
C SER A 129 -11.00 1.97 -1.74
N TYR A 130 -9.69 1.94 -1.90
CA TYR A 130 -9.07 2.07 -3.21
C TYR A 130 -7.84 1.19 -3.37
N VAL A 131 -7.28 1.17 -4.58
CA VAL A 131 -6.03 0.51 -4.92
C VAL A 131 -5.09 1.54 -5.52
N GLU A 132 -3.84 1.54 -5.09
CA GLU A 132 -2.77 2.36 -5.67
C GLU A 132 -1.80 1.49 -6.46
N VAL A 133 -1.55 1.86 -7.71
CA VAL A 133 -0.54 1.20 -8.55
C VAL A 133 0.52 2.21 -8.92
N PHE A 134 1.76 1.92 -8.52
CA PHE A 134 2.89 2.80 -8.75
C PHE A 134 3.68 2.35 -9.98
N THR A 135 3.99 3.29 -10.87
CA THR A 135 4.77 3.05 -12.10
C THR A 135 6.03 3.93 -12.10
N PRO A 136 7.16 3.42 -11.56
CA PRO A 136 8.41 4.17 -11.45
C PRO A 136 9.07 4.46 -12.80
N ASP A 137 9.81 5.56 -12.90
CA ASP A 137 10.52 6.02 -14.10
C ASP A 137 11.86 5.34 -14.35
N VAL A 138 11.82 4.01 -14.48
CA VAL A 138 12.98 3.15 -14.72
C VAL A 138 12.61 1.91 -15.54
N GLU A 139 13.62 1.15 -15.94
CA GLU A 139 13.49 -0.13 -16.64
C GLU A 139 12.67 -1.18 -15.85
N ALA A 140 11.80 -1.91 -16.55
CA ALA A 140 10.93 -2.94 -15.97
C ALA A 140 11.68 -4.00 -15.16
N ALA A 141 12.88 -4.40 -15.61
CA ALA A 141 13.71 -5.38 -14.90
C ALA A 141 14.14 -4.88 -13.51
N ARG A 142 14.30 -3.57 -13.32
CA ARG A 142 14.60 -2.98 -12.01
C ARG A 142 13.36 -2.99 -11.11
N VAL A 143 12.21 -2.62 -11.66
CA VAL A 143 10.93 -2.67 -10.91
C VAL A 143 10.60 -4.08 -10.47
N ARG A 144 10.85 -5.11 -11.29
CA ARG A 144 10.66 -6.52 -10.90
C ARG A 144 11.48 -6.91 -9.67
N LYS A 145 12.74 -6.45 -9.56
CA LYS A 145 13.56 -6.68 -8.35
C LYS A 145 12.97 -6.00 -7.10
N TRP A 146 12.38 -4.83 -7.25
CA TRP A 146 11.68 -4.17 -6.15
C TRP A 146 10.42 -4.92 -5.74
N VAL A 147 9.64 -5.41 -6.71
CA VAL A 147 8.47 -6.27 -6.48
C VAL A 147 8.85 -7.58 -5.78
N GLU A 148 9.96 -8.22 -6.15
CA GLU A 148 10.48 -9.43 -5.48
C GLU A 148 10.70 -9.20 -3.98
N ASN A 149 11.12 -7.98 -3.60
CA ASN A 149 11.40 -7.56 -2.24
C ASN A 149 10.20 -6.89 -1.53
N GLU A 150 9.01 -6.90 -2.16
CA GLU A 150 7.79 -6.24 -1.66
C GLU A 150 7.97 -4.72 -1.44
N GLU A 151 8.87 -4.09 -2.19
CA GLU A 151 9.02 -2.64 -2.14
C GLU A 151 7.80 -1.95 -2.77
N GLY A 152 7.33 -0.88 -2.14
CA GLY A 152 6.10 -0.19 -2.53
C GLY A 152 4.79 -0.97 -2.26
N THR A 153 4.84 -2.28 -1.99
CA THR A 153 3.66 -3.05 -1.56
C THR A 153 3.26 -2.66 -0.12
N HIS A 154 1.99 -2.33 0.13
CA HIS A 154 1.53 -1.99 1.47
C HIS A 154 0.01 -2.14 1.65
N ILE A 155 -0.41 -2.17 2.92
CA ILE A 155 -1.81 -2.08 3.35
C ILE A 155 -1.98 -0.78 4.15
N GLY A 156 -2.92 0.07 3.72
CA GLY A 156 -3.18 1.39 4.31
C GLY A 156 -4.35 1.39 5.30
N PHE A 157 -4.13 1.98 6.46
CA PHE A 157 -5.16 2.26 7.48
C PHE A 157 -5.31 3.76 7.72
N THR A 158 -6.53 4.24 7.93
CA THR A 158 -6.78 5.63 8.36
C THR A 158 -7.02 5.66 9.85
N LEU A 159 -6.32 6.55 10.56
CA LEU A 159 -6.57 6.83 11.97
C LEU A 159 -7.87 7.61 12.16
N GLY A 160 -8.61 7.26 13.19
CA GLY A 160 -9.79 8.02 13.62
C GLY A 160 -9.42 9.35 14.27
N GLN A 161 -8.26 9.43 14.94
CA GLN A 161 -7.81 10.62 15.65
C GLN A 161 -6.28 10.78 15.56
N PRO A 162 -5.75 11.99 15.32
CA PRO A 162 -4.30 12.22 15.23
C PRO A 162 -3.54 11.91 16.55
N SER A 163 -4.23 12.04 17.69
CA SER A 163 -3.66 11.81 19.02
C SER A 163 -3.23 10.37 19.28
N ALA A 164 -3.86 9.39 18.61
CA ALA A 164 -3.56 7.96 18.77
C ALA A 164 -2.21 7.55 18.16
N PHE A 165 -1.57 8.44 17.40
CA PHE A 165 -0.36 8.13 16.66
C PHE A 165 0.79 7.61 17.54
N GLY A 166 1.03 8.24 18.69
CA GLY A 166 2.10 7.85 19.60
C GLY A 166 1.94 6.42 20.11
N ASP A 167 0.71 6.07 20.47
CA ASP A 167 0.38 4.75 21.00
C ASP A 167 0.46 3.66 19.91
N ILE A 168 -0.03 3.95 18.71
CA ILE A 168 0.07 3.04 17.55
C ILE A 168 1.52 2.78 17.17
N ARG A 169 2.35 3.84 17.18
CA ARG A 169 3.79 3.69 16.94
C ARG A 169 4.40 2.73 17.95
N ASN A 170 4.12 2.93 19.24
CA ASN A 170 4.65 2.06 20.29
C ASN A 170 4.17 0.61 20.14
N ALA A 171 2.90 0.42 19.79
CA ALA A 171 2.34 -0.91 19.52
C ALA A 171 3.10 -1.63 18.39
N PHE A 172 3.25 -0.99 17.21
CA PHE A 172 4.00 -1.57 16.10
C PHE A 172 5.46 -1.87 16.44
N LEU A 173 6.16 -0.93 17.06
CA LEU A 173 7.57 -1.14 17.45
C LEU A 173 7.72 -2.31 18.42
N SER A 174 6.76 -2.47 19.34
CA SER A 174 6.77 -3.58 20.29
C SER A 174 6.53 -4.95 19.64
N GLU A 175 5.94 -4.98 18.44
CA GLU A 175 5.66 -6.15 17.59
C GLU A 175 6.81 -6.47 16.62
N GLY A 176 7.93 -5.74 16.73
CA GLY A 176 9.11 -5.92 15.89
C GLY A 176 9.01 -5.21 14.53
N PHE A 177 8.01 -4.36 14.31
CA PHE A 177 8.02 -3.46 13.16
C PHE A 177 9.08 -2.38 13.35
N GLN A 178 9.54 -1.82 12.24
CA GLN A 178 10.43 -0.68 12.18
C GLN A 178 9.84 0.39 11.27
N ILE A 179 10.11 1.66 11.55
CA ILE A 179 9.73 2.72 10.60
C ILE A 179 10.57 2.55 9.34
N ALA A 180 9.94 2.61 8.16
CA ALA A 180 10.65 2.47 6.90
C ALA A 180 11.84 3.44 6.82
N PRO A 181 13.07 2.96 6.51
CA PRO A 181 14.30 3.76 6.66
C PRO A 181 14.29 5.10 5.91
N PHE A 182 13.70 5.14 4.71
CA PHE A 182 13.65 6.34 3.88
C PHE A 182 12.87 7.50 4.53
N MET A 183 12.00 7.21 5.51
CA MET A 183 11.23 8.20 6.25
C MET A 183 12.03 8.90 7.36
N GLY A 184 13.20 8.39 7.73
CA GLY A 184 14.05 8.99 8.77
C GLY A 184 13.38 9.05 10.15
N GLY A 185 12.50 8.09 10.45
CA GLY A 185 11.80 8.00 11.74
C GLY A 185 10.67 9.01 11.96
N LYS A 186 10.25 9.74 10.91
CA LYS A 186 9.22 10.79 10.98
C LYS A 186 8.09 10.51 9.99
N ARG A 187 6.92 11.10 10.25
CA ARG A 187 5.81 11.13 9.28
C ARG A 187 6.18 12.00 8.08
N ILE A 188 5.64 11.66 6.92
CA ILE A 188 5.71 12.50 5.71
C ILE A 188 4.34 13.15 5.52
N GLU A 189 4.30 14.48 5.48
CA GLU A 189 3.10 15.23 5.12
C GLU A 189 2.76 14.95 3.65
N SER A 190 1.48 14.70 3.35
CA SER A 190 0.99 14.53 1.98
C SER A 190 0.33 15.83 1.53
N PRO A 191 1.00 16.68 0.73
CA PRO A 191 0.41 17.91 0.23
C PRO A 191 -0.88 17.60 -0.54
N GLY A 192 -2.00 18.21 -0.14
CA GLY A 192 -3.30 18.03 -0.79
C GLY A 192 -4.21 16.91 -0.23
N LYS A 193 -3.77 16.13 0.76
CA LYS A 193 -4.63 15.15 1.47
C LYS A 193 -4.94 15.54 2.93
N GLU A 194 -4.51 16.72 3.39
CA GLU A 194 -4.60 17.15 4.81
C GLU A 194 -4.28 16.01 5.80
N ALA A 195 -3.26 15.23 5.48
CA ALA A 195 -2.90 14.04 6.22
C ALA A 195 -1.39 13.81 6.16
N SER A 196 -0.90 13.10 7.16
CA SER A 196 0.47 12.64 7.30
C SER A 196 0.52 11.11 7.25
N ILE A 197 1.59 10.59 6.66
CA ILE A 197 1.76 9.17 6.37
C ILE A 197 2.99 8.65 7.12
N ILE A 198 2.91 7.42 7.62
CA ILE A 198 4.09 6.66 8.06
C ILE A 198 3.98 5.18 7.68
N TYR A 199 5.12 4.57 7.33
CA TYR A 199 5.24 3.15 7.01
C TYR A 199 5.93 2.40 8.12
N TYR A 200 5.34 1.28 8.51
CA TYR A 200 5.90 0.31 9.44
C TYR A 200 6.18 -0.99 8.68
N ASP A 201 7.45 -1.39 8.70
CA ASP A 201 7.98 -2.55 7.99
C ASP A 201 8.30 -3.66 9.00
N LYS A 202 7.93 -4.90 8.68
CA LYS A 202 8.33 -6.11 9.42
C LYS A 202 8.74 -7.19 8.43
N PRO A 203 9.85 -7.92 8.66
CA PRO A 203 10.17 -9.10 7.86
C PRO A 203 8.99 -10.08 7.86
N TYR A 204 8.60 -10.55 6.68
CA TYR A 204 7.50 -11.49 6.51
C TYR A 204 7.90 -12.54 5.47
N ILE A 205 7.23 -13.69 5.44
CA ILE A 205 7.67 -14.88 4.70
C ILE A 205 8.10 -14.55 3.26
N GLY A 206 9.41 -14.67 3.01
CA GLY A 206 10.03 -14.42 1.71
C GLY A 206 10.15 -12.95 1.29
N GLY A 207 9.84 -11.98 2.14
CA GLY A 207 9.87 -10.56 1.80
C GLY A 207 9.59 -9.66 3.01
N LYS A 208 8.69 -8.69 2.84
CA LYS A 208 8.39 -7.67 3.84
C LYS A 208 6.89 -7.41 3.90
N LEU A 209 6.36 -7.29 5.12
CA LEU A 209 5.05 -6.73 5.36
C LEU A 209 5.22 -5.24 5.63
N ARG A 210 4.42 -4.43 4.95
CA ARG A 210 4.31 -3.00 5.23
C ARG A 210 2.88 -2.60 5.57
N LEU A 211 2.76 -1.92 6.69
CA LEU A 211 1.53 -1.26 7.11
C LEU A 211 1.73 0.25 7.05
N GLU A 212 0.83 0.91 6.33
CA GLU A 212 0.77 2.36 6.21
C GLU A 212 -0.29 2.90 7.17
N ILE A 213 0.05 3.97 7.88
CA ILE A 213 -0.88 4.71 8.72
C ILE A 213 -1.06 6.13 8.14
N PHE A 214 -2.29 6.43 7.71
CA PHE A 214 -2.76 7.79 7.45
C PHE A 214 -3.28 8.41 8.73
N SER A 215 -2.60 9.44 9.20
CA SER A 215 -3.10 10.30 10.26
C SER A 215 -3.65 11.58 9.63
N PRO A 216 -4.94 11.92 9.78
CA PRO A 216 -5.42 13.24 9.41
C PRO A 216 -4.60 14.32 10.14
N CYS A 217 -4.47 15.48 9.51
CA CYS A 217 -3.93 16.66 10.17
C CYS A 217 -4.88 17.10 11.28
N ALA A 218 -4.31 17.64 12.37
CA ALA A 218 -5.07 18.19 13.49
C ALA A 218 -5.66 19.55 13.13
#